data_AF-A0A5B0KCA3-F1
#
_entry.id   AF-A0A5B0KCA3-F1
#
_cell.length_a   1.000
_cell.length_b   1.000
_cell.length_c   1.000
_cell.angle_alpha   90.00
_cell.angle_beta   90.00
_cell.angle_gamma   90.00
#
_symmetry.space_group_name_H-M   'P 1'
#
loop_
_entity.id
_entity.type
_entity.pdbx_description
1 polymer ?
#
loop_
_entity_poly.entity_id
_entity_poly.type
_entity_poly.pdbx_seq_one_letter_code
_entity_poly.pdbx_strand_id
1 'polypeptide(L)'
;MNVAGMHFFKLRRGMLINSGSAFIFLLVIPATAAEEWPTIQERLLHITQTRYTPLRELPVLLKTGEKRYVLGCMHTPQAELYQGNWGAFSGMFQCKLIDLKDGADILQPVDEWGSTVTRARFYHYEVMGGCRKHQWYGHRREFHVRGMKVVLDIVDFVPGSTIQPFYDDYRFTLNVAITNDKSANSAWGGYAPEICRVDNEYIDKYGKLQGQVSIIRGANAF
;
A
#
# COMPACT_ATOMS: atom_id res chain seq x y z
N MET A 1 -19.19 0.90 -80.86
CA MET A 1 -18.78 1.47 -79.55
C MET A 1 -17.65 2.47 -79.82
N ASN A 2 -17.89 3.74 -79.45
CA ASN A 2 -17.02 4.94 -79.46
C ASN A 2 -15.53 4.69 -79.73
N VAL A 3 -14.88 5.17 -80.80
CA VAL A 3 -14.62 6.54 -81.35
C VAL A 3 -13.60 7.38 -80.56
N ALA A 4 -12.46 7.62 -81.24
CA ALA A 4 -11.52 8.77 -81.22
C ALA A 4 -10.66 9.03 -79.97
N GLY A 5 -9.41 9.51 -80.07
CA GLY A 5 -8.69 10.06 -81.22
C GLY A 5 -7.22 10.41 -80.91
N MET A 6 -6.49 10.66 -81.99
CA MET A 6 -5.06 11.01 -82.13
C MET A 6 -4.60 12.19 -81.25
N HIS A 7 -3.32 12.22 -80.88
CA HIS A 7 -2.33 13.12 -81.51
C HIS A 7 -0.92 12.94 -80.92
N PHE A 8 0.04 12.73 -81.82
CA PHE A 8 1.46 13.01 -81.59
C PHE A 8 1.67 14.52 -81.43
N PHE A 9 2.42 14.95 -80.42
CA PHE A 9 3.15 16.22 -80.47
C PHE A 9 4.57 16.07 -79.93
N LYS A 10 5.45 16.80 -80.59
CA LYS A 10 6.91 16.73 -80.61
C LYS A 10 7.49 17.75 -79.61
N LEU A 11 8.53 17.32 -78.87
CA LEU A 11 9.63 18.09 -78.25
C LEU A 11 9.36 19.50 -77.70
N ARG A 12 9.69 19.73 -76.41
CA ARG A 12 10.51 20.90 -75.99
C ARG A 12 11.12 20.71 -74.61
N ARG A 13 12.42 21.06 -74.52
CA ARG A 13 13.17 21.27 -73.29
C ARG A 13 12.42 22.22 -72.36
N GLY A 14 12.36 21.86 -71.09
CA GLY A 14 11.91 22.73 -70.00
C GLY A 14 12.54 22.27 -68.69
N MET A 15 13.67 22.88 -68.36
CA MET A 15 14.28 22.83 -67.04
C MET A 15 13.33 23.51 -66.05
N LEU A 16 12.83 22.78 -65.06
CA LEU A 16 12.18 23.33 -63.87
C LEU A 16 12.66 22.56 -62.65
N ILE A 17 13.44 23.26 -61.84
CA ILE A 17 13.80 22.93 -60.47
C ILE A 17 12.48 22.77 -59.71
N ASN A 18 12.27 21.64 -59.02
CA ASN A 18 11.23 21.58 -58.01
C ASN A 18 11.77 20.93 -56.73
N SER A 19 11.98 21.82 -55.76
CA SER A 19 12.31 21.59 -54.37
C SER A 19 11.22 20.76 -53.69
N GLY A 20 11.47 19.46 -53.52
CA GLY A 20 10.71 18.60 -52.63
C GLY A 20 11.22 18.75 -51.20
N SER A 21 10.64 19.66 -50.44
CA SER A 21 10.84 19.70 -48.98
C SER A 21 10.29 18.41 -48.38
N ALA A 22 11.19 17.54 -47.93
CA ALA A 22 10.84 16.40 -47.10
C ALA A 22 10.30 16.93 -45.77
N PHE A 23 8.97 16.98 -45.62
CA PHE A 23 8.33 17.19 -44.34
C PHE A 23 8.55 15.95 -43.48
N ILE A 24 9.62 15.98 -42.68
CA ILE A 24 9.81 15.05 -41.58
C ILE A 24 8.73 15.40 -40.54
N PHE A 25 7.64 14.63 -40.52
CA PHE A 25 6.74 14.60 -39.37
C PHE A 25 7.50 13.95 -38.21
N LEU A 26 8.10 14.79 -37.37
CA LEU A 26 8.55 14.39 -36.04
C LEU A 26 7.31 13.97 -35.26
N LEU A 27 7.11 12.65 -35.15
CA LEU A 27 6.15 12.07 -34.23
C LEU A 27 6.67 12.34 -32.81
N VAL A 28 6.26 13.47 -32.23
CA VAL A 28 6.48 13.74 -30.81
C VAL A 28 5.57 12.78 -30.06
N ILE A 29 6.11 11.63 -29.69
CA ILE A 29 5.47 10.75 -28.71
C ILE A 29 5.47 11.59 -27.43
N PRO A 30 4.30 12.03 -26.90
CA PRO A 30 4.29 12.66 -25.61
C PRO A 30 4.89 11.64 -24.64
N ALA A 31 6.00 12.00 -24.01
CA ALA A 31 6.45 11.26 -22.84
C ALA A 31 5.23 11.23 -21.92
N THR A 32 4.66 10.05 -21.71
CA THR A 32 3.67 9.84 -20.66
C THR A 32 4.37 10.30 -19.39
N ALA A 33 4.03 11.51 -18.91
CA ALA A 33 4.49 11.98 -17.63
C ALA A 33 4.04 10.90 -16.65
N ALA A 34 5.01 10.14 -16.12
CA ALA A 34 4.73 9.22 -15.04
C ALA A 34 4.00 10.06 -13.98
N GLU A 35 2.80 9.64 -13.58
CA GLU A 35 1.99 10.38 -12.63
C GLU A 35 2.83 10.59 -11.38
N GLU A 36 3.30 11.83 -11.17
CA GLU A 36 4.16 12.14 -10.04
C GLU A 36 3.28 12.13 -8.80
N TRP A 37 3.57 11.21 -7.89
CA TRP A 37 2.80 11.09 -6.66
C TRP A 37 2.89 12.39 -5.84
N PRO A 38 1.78 12.82 -5.23
CA PRO A 38 1.74 14.12 -4.58
C PRO A 38 2.61 14.12 -3.32
N THR A 39 3.32 15.22 -3.09
CA THR A 39 4.09 15.41 -1.84
C THR A 39 3.14 15.67 -0.67
N ILE A 40 3.35 14.96 0.43
CA ILE A 40 2.56 15.09 1.66
C ILE A 40 3.27 15.96 2.71
N GLN A 41 2.50 16.43 3.68
CA GLN A 41 3.03 16.85 4.96
C GLN A 41 3.29 15.62 5.82
N GLU A 42 4.53 15.46 6.29
CA GLU A 42 4.93 14.29 7.04
C GLU A 42 4.20 14.19 8.38
N ARG A 43 4.05 12.96 8.87
CA ARG A 43 3.35 12.64 10.13
C ARG A 43 4.21 11.68 10.93
N LEU A 44 4.57 12.08 12.15
CA LEU A 44 5.24 11.26 13.14
C LEU A 44 4.38 11.26 14.40
N LEU A 45 3.87 10.11 14.79
CA LEU A 45 2.89 9.99 15.88
C LEU A 45 3.22 8.80 16.77
N HIS A 46 2.92 8.96 18.06
CA HIS A 46 3.00 7.93 19.07
C HIS A 46 1.61 7.80 19.70
N ILE A 47 0.98 6.64 19.55
CA ILE A 47 -0.42 6.46 19.91
C ILE A 47 -0.55 5.26 20.81
N THR A 48 -0.93 5.48 22.07
CA THR A 48 -1.28 4.40 22.98
C THR A 48 -2.57 3.73 22.52
N GLN A 49 -2.51 2.41 22.40
CA GLN A 49 -3.59 1.54 21.96
C GLN A 49 -3.94 0.56 23.06
N THR A 50 -5.23 0.33 23.22
CA THR A 50 -5.83 -0.72 24.03
C THR A 50 -6.88 -1.39 23.17
N ARG A 51 -7.27 -2.62 23.46
CA ARG A 51 -8.33 -3.29 22.68
C ARG A 51 -9.66 -2.53 22.59
N TYR A 52 -9.90 -1.58 23.50
CA TYR A 52 -11.09 -0.74 23.57
C TYR A 52 -10.90 0.61 22.90
N THR A 53 -9.71 0.91 22.38
CA THR A 53 -9.44 2.16 21.69
C THR A 53 -10.31 2.22 20.43
N PRO A 54 -11.21 3.21 20.30
CA PRO A 54 -12.06 3.35 19.12
C PRO A 54 -11.21 3.73 17.91
N LEU A 55 -11.81 3.64 16.72
CA LEU A 55 -11.20 4.13 15.49
C LEU A 55 -10.70 5.56 15.68
N ARG A 56 -9.41 5.76 15.43
CA ARG A 56 -8.82 7.09 15.35
C ARG A 56 -8.41 7.37 13.92
N GLU A 57 -9.06 8.36 13.32
CA GLU A 57 -8.74 8.83 11.99
C GLU A 57 -7.66 9.91 12.03
N LEU A 58 -6.62 9.72 11.23
CA LEU A 58 -5.46 10.60 11.17
C LEU A 58 -5.30 11.12 9.73
N PRO A 59 -5.65 12.39 9.47
CA PRO A 59 -5.55 12.94 8.13
C PRO A 59 -4.09 13.13 7.71
N VAL A 60 -3.77 12.67 6.51
CA VAL A 60 -2.53 12.97 5.80
C VAL A 60 -2.85 14.04 4.76
N LEU A 61 -2.24 15.21 4.97
CA LEU A 61 -2.44 16.36 4.10
C LEU A 61 -1.38 16.36 3.01
N LEU A 62 -1.74 16.84 1.83
CA LEU A 62 -0.77 17.27 0.84
C LEU A 62 0.03 18.46 1.36
N LYS A 63 1.18 18.73 0.75
CA LYS A 63 1.98 19.93 1.02
C LYS A 63 1.15 21.23 0.87
N THR A 64 0.14 21.22 0.01
CA THR A 64 -0.82 22.31 -0.20
C THR A 64 -1.80 22.51 0.97
N GLY A 65 -1.93 21.54 1.88
CA GLY A 65 -2.87 21.54 2.99
C GLY A 65 -4.17 20.77 2.72
N GLU A 66 -4.40 20.31 1.48
CA GLU A 66 -5.55 19.48 1.12
C GLU A 66 -5.50 18.10 1.80
N LYS A 67 -6.63 17.60 2.31
CA LYS A 67 -6.72 16.22 2.81
C LYS A 67 -6.73 15.24 1.64
N ARG A 68 -5.73 14.35 1.56
CA ARG A 68 -5.63 13.35 0.49
C ARG A 68 -5.84 11.93 1.00
N TYR A 69 -5.25 11.60 2.15
CA TYR A 69 -5.37 10.27 2.74
C TYR A 69 -5.83 10.37 4.19
N VAL A 70 -6.36 9.25 4.71
CA VAL A 70 -6.68 9.09 6.13
C VAL A 70 -6.17 7.75 6.61
N LEU A 71 -5.31 7.76 7.63
CA LEU A 71 -4.90 6.55 8.32
C LEU A 71 -5.91 6.24 9.42
N GLY A 72 -6.41 5.02 9.45
CA GLY A 72 -7.27 4.52 10.50
C GLY A 72 -6.81 3.15 10.93
N CYS A 73 -6.73 2.94 12.23
CA CYS A 73 -6.36 1.66 12.80
C CYS A 73 -7.41 1.21 13.80
N MET A 74 -7.65 -0.09 13.85
CA MET A 74 -8.66 -0.67 14.72
C MET A 74 -8.26 -2.05 15.21
N HIS A 75 -8.69 -2.35 16.43
CA HIS A 75 -8.69 -3.69 16.99
C HIS A 75 -9.92 -4.45 16.48
N THR A 76 -9.80 -5.74 16.18
CA THR A 76 -10.93 -6.55 15.67
C THR A 76 -12.19 -6.49 16.55
N PRO A 77 -12.12 -6.55 17.89
CA PRO A 77 -13.30 -6.39 18.73
C PRO A 77 -14.03 -5.06 18.56
N GLN A 78 -13.31 -3.96 18.27
CA GLN A 78 -13.94 -2.67 17.97
C GLN A 78 -14.52 -2.64 16.55
N ALA A 79 -13.89 -3.36 15.62
CA ALA A 79 -14.36 -3.47 14.23
C ALA A 79 -15.70 -4.20 14.12
N GLU A 80 -15.96 -5.18 15.00
CA GLU A 80 -17.25 -5.87 15.08
C GLU A 80 -18.40 -4.94 15.50
N LEU A 81 -18.11 -3.88 16.25
CA LEU A 81 -19.09 -2.88 16.70
C LEU A 81 -19.20 -1.70 15.74
N TYR A 82 -18.26 -1.56 14.81
CA TYR A 82 -18.15 -0.39 13.94
C TYR A 82 -19.10 -0.51 12.73
N GLN A 83 -19.90 0.53 12.50
CA GLN A 83 -20.90 0.58 11.42
C GLN A 83 -20.51 1.52 10.26
N GLY A 84 -19.28 2.03 10.22
CA GLY A 84 -18.86 2.97 9.18
C GLY A 84 -18.20 2.33 7.95
N ASN A 85 -17.74 3.17 7.03
CA ASN A 85 -17.36 2.78 5.66
C ASN A 85 -15.89 2.38 5.48
N TRP A 86 -15.24 1.86 6.53
CA TRP A 86 -13.82 1.45 6.47
C TRP A 86 -13.63 0.00 6.00
N GLY A 87 -14.73 -0.71 5.73
CA GLY A 87 -14.72 -2.16 5.50
C GLY A 87 -14.29 -2.93 6.75
N ALA A 88 -14.13 -4.25 6.61
CA ALA A 88 -13.79 -5.10 7.74
C ALA A 88 -12.29 -5.04 8.10
N PHE A 89 -12.00 -5.17 9.39
CA PHE A 89 -10.64 -5.30 9.94
C PHE A 89 -10.45 -6.73 10.43
N SER A 90 -9.22 -7.23 10.45
CA SER A 90 -8.89 -8.58 10.89
C SER A 90 -7.64 -8.64 11.76
N GLY A 91 -7.40 -9.81 12.37
CA GLY A 91 -6.23 -10.05 13.22
C GLY A 91 -6.43 -9.58 14.66
N MET A 92 -5.34 -9.20 15.32
CA MET A 92 -5.41 -8.53 16.62
C MET A 92 -5.67 -7.02 16.42
N PHE A 93 -4.98 -6.45 15.44
CA PHE A 93 -4.96 -5.03 15.13
C PHE A 93 -4.63 -4.84 13.65
N GLN A 94 -5.26 -3.89 12.99
CA GLN A 94 -4.96 -3.59 11.59
C GLN A 94 -5.08 -2.09 11.32
N CYS A 95 -4.19 -1.57 10.50
CA CYS A 95 -4.27 -0.23 9.95
C CYS A 95 -4.63 -0.26 8.47
N LYS A 96 -5.33 0.77 8.01
CA LYS A 96 -5.65 1.05 6.61
C LYS A 96 -5.30 2.49 6.31
N LEU A 97 -4.80 2.77 5.11
CA LEU A 97 -4.53 4.13 4.63
C LEU A 97 -5.43 4.40 3.44
N ILE A 98 -6.56 5.05 3.70
CA ILE A 98 -7.58 5.28 2.68
C ILE A 98 -7.24 6.53 1.89
N ASP A 99 -7.22 6.40 0.57
CA ASP A 99 -7.19 7.51 -0.37
C ASP A 99 -8.60 8.11 -0.49
N LEU A 100 -8.73 9.41 -0.22
CA LEU A 100 -10.04 10.08 -0.17
C LEU A 100 -10.64 10.41 -1.55
N LYS A 101 -9.88 10.23 -2.65
CA LYS A 101 -10.36 10.48 -4.01
C LYS A 101 -11.08 9.26 -4.57
N ASP A 102 -10.56 8.07 -4.32
CA ASP A 102 -11.08 6.81 -4.86
C ASP A 102 -11.61 5.85 -3.78
N GLY A 103 -11.35 6.12 -2.49
CA GLY A 103 -11.79 5.29 -1.37
C GLY A 103 -10.93 4.04 -1.15
N ALA A 104 -9.82 3.88 -1.87
CA ALA A 104 -9.01 2.67 -1.82
C ALA A 104 -8.09 2.64 -0.58
N ASP A 105 -7.95 1.47 0.04
CA ASP A 105 -6.89 1.21 1.03
C ASP A 105 -5.56 0.98 0.31
N ILE A 106 -4.66 1.96 0.32
CA ILE A 106 -3.42 1.87 -0.44
C ILE A 106 -2.39 0.93 0.20
N LEU A 107 -2.61 0.46 1.42
CA LEU A 107 -1.74 -0.55 2.07
C LEU A 107 -2.04 -1.98 1.63
N GLN A 108 -3.12 -2.20 0.88
CA GLN A 108 -3.40 -3.51 0.30
C GLN A 108 -2.35 -3.89 -0.77
N PRO A 109 -2.19 -5.19 -1.09
CA PRO A 109 -1.17 -5.62 -2.05
C PRO A 109 -1.39 -5.10 -3.48
N VAL A 110 -2.64 -5.15 -3.95
CA VAL A 110 -3.07 -4.81 -5.32
C VAL A 110 -4.50 -4.26 -5.31
N ASP A 111 -4.94 -3.61 -6.39
CA ASP A 111 -6.27 -3.03 -6.53
C ASP A 111 -7.42 -4.02 -6.32
N GLU A 112 -7.33 -5.21 -6.91
CA GLU A 112 -8.37 -6.25 -6.88
C GLU A 112 -8.24 -7.20 -5.68
N TRP A 113 -7.52 -6.81 -4.63
CA TRP A 113 -7.21 -7.72 -3.51
C TRP A 113 -8.44 -8.36 -2.87
N GLY A 114 -9.54 -7.61 -2.73
CA GLY A 114 -10.85 -8.13 -2.34
C GLY A 114 -10.92 -8.78 -0.94
N SER A 115 -9.85 -8.72 -0.17
CA SER A 115 -9.68 -9.39 1.12
C SER A 115 -9.34 -8.41 2.22
N THR A 116 -9.84 -8.67 3.42
CA THR A 116 -9.53 -7.87 4.63
C THR A 116 -8.15 -8.17 5.18
N VAL A 117 -7.51 -9.23 4.69
CA VAL A 117 -6.21 -9.71 5.16
C VAL A 117 -5.11 -8.96 4.42
N THR A 118 -4.43 -8.02 5.06
CA THR A 118 -3.29 -7.31 4.45
C THR A 118 -2.07 -7.40 5.35
N ARG A 119 -0.88 -7.10 4.81
CA ARG A 119 0.37 -6.99 5.59
C ARG A 119 0.34 -5.87 6.64
N ALA A 120 -0.63 -4.96 6.59
CA ALA A 120 -0.86 -3.93 7.60
C ALA A 120 -1.65 -4.43 8.83
N ARG A 121 -1.98 -5.72 8.86
CA ARG A 121 -2.50 -6.45 10.01
C ARG A 121 -1.38 -7.01 10.88
N PHE A 122 -1.66 -7.07 12.17
CA PHE A 122 -0.80 -7.63 13.21
C PHE A 122 -1.52 -8.74 13.98
N TYR A 123 -0.78 -9.80 14.30
CA TYR A 123 -1.14 -10.81 15.29
C TYR A 123 -0.23 -10.76 16.51
N HIS A 124 -0.66 -11.36 17.62
CA HIS A 124 0.13 -11.45 18.85
C HIS A 124 1.53 -12.06 18.61
N TYR A 125 1.62 -13.14 17.84
CA TYR A 125 2.90 -13.80 17.54
C TYR A 125 3.85 -12.97 16.68
N GLU A 126 3.31 -12.05 15.90
CA GLU A 126 4.06 -11.08 15.08
C GLU A 126 4.56 -9.91 15.91
N VAL A 127 3.93 -9.61 17.05
CA VAL A 127 4.28 -8.47 17.90
C VAL A 127 5.18 -8.88 19.06
N MET A 128 4.92 -10.03 19.68
CA MET A 128 5.63 -10.49 20.88
C MET A 128 6.12 -11.94 20.83
N GLY A 129 5.73 -12.71 19.81
CA GLY A 129 6.10 -14.12 19.67
C GLY A 129 7.29 -14.36 18.72
N GLY A 130 7.38 -15.59 18.21
CA GLY A 130 8.48 -16.05 17.37
C GLY A 130 8.64 -15.30 16.04
N CYS A 131 7.58 -14.68 15.53
CA CYS A 131 7.61 -13.87 14.30
C CYS A 131 7.99 -12.41 14.54
N ARG A 132 8.22 -11.99 15.78
CA ARG A 132 8.45 -10.58 16.14
C ARG A 132 9.48 -9.87 15.26
N LYS A 133 10.59 -10.55 14.94
CA LYS A 133 11.70 -9.96 14.17
C LYS A 133 11.58 -10.20 12.65
N HIS A 134 10.48 -10.78 12.18
CA HIS A 134 10.29 -11.01 10.75
C HIS A 134 10.17 -9.68 10.00
N GLN A 135 10.85 -9.56 8.86
CA GLN A 135 10.96 -8.30 8.12
C GLN A 135 9.61 -7.80 7.56
N TRP A 136 8.73 -8.72 7.14
CA TRP A 136 7.43 -8.38 6.53
C TRP A 136 6.26 -8.55 7.49
N TYR A 137 6.42 -9.46 8.47
CA TYR A 137 5.36 -9.93 9.37
C TYR A 137 5.73 -9.81 10.86
N GLY A 138 6.61 -8.87 11.19
CA GLY A 138 7.01 -8.59 12.57
C GLY A 138 6.21 -7.45 13.18
N HIS A 139 6.71 -6.96 14.32
CA HIS A 139 6.13 -5.83 15.05
C HIS A 139 6.22 -4.49 14.28
N ARG A 140 7.09 -4.43 13.28
CA ARG A 140 7.31 -3.27 12.41
C ARG A 140 6.97 -3.62 10.97
N ARG A 141 6.17 -2.76 10.32
CA ARG A 141 5.76 -2.87 8.92
C ARG A 141 6.15 -1.61 8.18
N GLU A 142 6.75 -1.80 7.00
CA GLU A 142 7.17 -0.72 6.13
C GLU A 142 6.56 -0.89 4.74
N PHE A 143 6.04 0.21 4.20
CA PHE A 143 5.42 0.28 2.87
C PHE A 143 6.00 1.46 2.11
N HIS A 144 6.29 1.24 0.83
CA HIS A 144 6.71 2.27 -0.12
C HIS A 144 5.61 2.38 -1.17
N VAL A 145 4.73 3.37 -1.01
CA VAL A 145 3.50 3.48 -1.79
C VAL A 145 3.18 4.94 -2.10
N ARG A 146 2.82 5.23 -3.36
CA ARG A 146 2.37 6.54 -3.85
C ARG A 146 3.24 7.71 -3.36
N GLY A 147 4.56 7.60 -3.55
CA GLY A 147 5.52 8.65 -3.16
C GLY A 147 5.74 8.77 -1.65
N MET A 148 5.26 7.81 -0.86
CA MET A 148 5.36 7.81 0.59
C MET A 148 6.07 6.56 1.10
N LYS A 149 6.83 6.74 2.18
CA LYS A 149 7.22 5.67 3.09
C LYS A 149 6.31 5.70 4.31
N VAL A 150 5.58 4.61 4.52
CA VAL A 150 4.68 4.40 5.67
C VAL A 150 5.27 3.33 6.57
N VAL A 151 5.50 3.69 7.83
CA VAL A 151 5.98 2.79 8.87
C VAL A 151 4.93 2.69 9.96
N LEU A 152 4.56 1.46 10.30
CA LEU A 152 3.73 1.09 11.43
C LEU A 152 4.57 0.23 12.36
N ASP A 153 4.78 0.66 13.60
CA ASP A 153 5.69 -0.02 14.52
C ASP A 153 5.06 -0.13 15.90
N ILE A 154 4.77 -1.36 16.33
CA ILE A 154 4.18 -1.66 17.63
C ILE A 154 5.31 -1.88 18.64
N VAL A 155 5.34 -1.02 19.64
CA VAL A 155 6.32 -1.05 20.74
C VAL A 155 5.61 -1.12 22.10
N ASP A 156 6.39 -1.45 23.13
CA ASP A 156 5.94 -1.50 24.52
C ASP A 156 4.67 -2.35 24.72
N PHE A 157 4.60 -3.48 24.00
CA PHE A 157 3.47 -4.40 24.11
C PHE A 157 3.45 -5.04 25.50
N VAL A 158 2.31 -4.90 26.18
CA VAL A 158 2.05 -5.49 27.50
C VAL A 158 0.81 -6.36 27.38
N PRO A 159 0.95 -7.71 27.49
CA PRO A 159 -0.19 -8.61 27.52
C PRO A 159 -0.96 -8.51 28.85
N GLY A 160 -2.19 -9.00 28.86
CA GLY A 160 -3.02 -9.15 30.05
C GLY A 160 -2.42 -10.11 31.08
N SER A 161 -2.90 -10.02 32.32
CA SER A 161 -2.28 -10.66 33.49
C SER A 161 -2.47 -12.18 33.60
N THR A 162 -3.26 -12.83 32.75
CA THR A 162 -3.52 -14.29 32.79
C THR A 162 -3.66 -14.87 31.39
N ILE A 163 -3.57 -16.20 31.23
CA ILE A 163 -3.52 -16.90 29.92
C ILE A 163 -4.78 -16.70 29.08
N GLN A 164 -5.99 -16.77 29.66
CA GLN A 164 -7.24 -16.51 28.93
C GLN A 164 -7.35 -15.04 28.47
N PRO A 165 -7.11 -14.04 29.36
CA PRO A 165 -7.02 -12.62 29.00
C PRO A 165 -5.81 -12.23 28.16
N PHE A 166 -4.83 -13.11 27.93
CA PHE A 166 -3.61 -12.76 27.20
C PHE A 166 -3.92 -12.24 25.78
N TYR A 167 -4.92 -12.84 25.13
CA TYR A 167 -5.39 -12.45 23.81
C TYR A 167 -6.49 -11.38 23.85
N ASP A 168 -7.12 -11.21 25.01
CA ASP A 168 -8.34 -10.41 25.20
C ASP A 168 -8.12 -9.15 26.04
N ASP A 169 -6.92 -8.89 26.54
CA ASP A 169 -6.58 -7.66 27.24
C ASP A 169 -5.10 -7.38 27.01
N TYR A 170 -4.79 -6.23 26.43
CA TYR A 170 -3.43 -5.82 26.15
C TYR A 170 -3.39 -4.32 25.87
N ARG A 171 -2.18 -3.77 25.97
CA ARG A 171 -1.88 -2.41 25.54
C ARG A 171 -0.55 -2.35 24.83
N PHE A 172 -0.40 -1.38 23.94
CA PHE A 172 0.86 -1.08 23.27
C PHE A 172 0.91 0.37 22.80
N THR A 173 2.06 0.81 22.32
CA THR A 173 2.20 2.08 21.60
C THR A 173 2.38 1.78 20.11
N LEU A 174 1.54 2.36 19.27
CA LEU A 174 1.74 2.41 17.83
C LEU A 174 2.54 3.66 17.48
N ASN A 175 3.75 3.45 16.98
CA ASN A 175 4.52 4.49 16.31
C ASN A 175 4.13 4.50 14.83
N VAL A 176 3.71 5.66 14.33
CA VAL A 176 3.39 5.88 12.93
C VAL A 176 4.36 6.89 12.35
N ALA A 177 4.98 6.55 11.22
CA ALA A 177 5.71 7.50 10.40
C ALA A 177 5.21 7.44 8.96
N ILE A 178 4.70 8.56 8.45
CA ILE A 178 4.31 8.74 7.05
C ILE A 178 5.16 9.88 6.52
N THR A 179 6.11 9.54 5.66
CA THR A 179 7.17 10.44 5.17
C THR A 179 7.23 10.43 3.66
N ASN A 180 7.77 11.49 3.06
CA ASN A 180 7.92 11.52 1.61
C ASN A 180 9.05 10.59 1.17
N ASP A 181 8.80 9.77 0.17
CA ASP A 181 9.79 8.89 -0.45
C ASP A 181 9.62 8.92 -1.98
N LYS A 182 10.49 9.68 -2.64
CA LYS A 182 10.45 9.83 -4.11
C LYS A 182 10.75 8.54 -4.86
N SER A 183 11.35 7.54 -4.20
CA SER A 183 11.62 6.25 -4.82
C SER A 183 10.39 5.31 -4.79
N ALA A 184 9.38 5.62 -3.96
CA ALA A 184 8.16 4.85 -3.83
C ALA A 184 7.22 5.08 -5.02
N ASN A 185 7.43 4.34 -6.11
CA ASN A 185 6.64 4.46 -7.34
C ASN A 185 5.40 3.55 -7.39
N SER A 186 5.27 2.59 -6.47
CA SER A 186 4.16 1.63 -6.45
C SER A 186 2.83 2.29 -6.07
N ALA A 187 1.75 1.91 -6.76
CA ALA A 187 0.40 2.40 -6.45
C ALA A 187 -0.21 1.76 -5.19
N TRP A 188 0.32 0.60 -4.77
CA TRP A 188 -0.19 -0.27 -3.71
C TRP A 188 0.94 -0.73 -2.78
N GLY A 189 0.58 -1.25 -1.61
CA GLY A 189 1.53 -1.70 -0.58
C GLY A 189 2.35 -2.94 -0.95
N GLY A 190 1.94 -3.64 -2.01
CA GLY A 190 2.62 -4.82 -2.58
C GLY A 190 2.52 -6.07 -1.71
N TYR A 191 2.78 -7.22 -2.34
CA TYR A 191 2.88 -8.51 -1.65
C TYR A 191 4.14 -8.60 -0.78
N ALA A 192 4.08 -9.41 0.27
CA ALA A 192 5.30 -9.92 0.87
C ALA A 192 5.85 -11.11 0.05
N PRO A 193 7.19 -11.27 -0.05
CA PRO A 193 7.78 -12.45 -0.67
C PRO A 193 7.68 -13.71 0.21
N GLU A 194 7.40 -13.55 1.50
CA GLU A 194 7.28 -14.66 2.46
C GLU A 194 6.42 -14.28 3.66
N ILE A 195 5.69 -15.26 4.23
CA ILE A 195 4.92 -15.13 5.48
C ILE A 195 5.65 -15.82 6.62
N CYS A 196 5.58 -15.23 7.82
CA CYS A 196 5.92 -15.90 9.06
C CYS A 196 4.66 -16.40 9.74
N ARG A 197 4.58 -17.72 9.96
CA ARG A 197 3.48 -18.39 10.63
C ARG A 197 3.98 -19.03 11.92
N VAL A 198 3.12 -19.09 12.92
CA VAL A 198 3.35 -19.85 14.14
C VAL A 198 2.27 -20.91 14.28
N ASP A 199 2.71 -22.15 14.53
CA ASP A 199 1.83 -23.28 14.84
C ASP A 199 1.97 -23.68 16.31
N ASN A 200 0.92 -24.27 16.88
CA ASN A 200 0.89 -24.75 18.27
C ASN A 200 1.24 -23.67 19.30
N GLU A 201 0.56 -22.52 19.23
CA GLU A 201 0.80 -21.39 20.13
C GLU A 201 0.42 -21.71 21.58
N TYR A 202 1.30 -21.35 22.53
CA TYR A 202 1.02 -21.45 23.96
C TYR A 202 1.79 -20.40 24.75
N ILE A 203 1.31 -20.08 25.95
CA ILE A 203 2.03 -19.24 26.92
C ILE A 203 2.83 -20.15 27.84
N ASP A 204 4.15 -19.97 27.89
CA ASP A 204 4.99 -20.73 28.82
C ASP A 204 4.83 -20.25 30.27
N LYS A 205 5.43 -20.99 31.20
CA LYS A 205 5.40 -20.66 32.64
C LYS A 205 6.03 -19.31 33.00
N TYR A 206 6.72 -18.65 32.07
CA TYR A 206 7.32 -17.34 32.22
C TYR A 206 6.48 -16.23 31.57
N GLY A 207 5.28 -16.55 31.08
CA GLY A 207 4.39 -15.58 30.44
C GLY A 207 4.81 -15.21 29.02
N LYS A 208 5.63 -16.03 28.35
CA LYS A 208 6.06 -15.77 26.97
C LYS A 208 5.24 -16.58 25.97
N LEU A 209 4.87 -15.93 24.87
CA LEU A 209 4.23 -16.59 23.74
C LEU A 209 5.25 -17.44 22.98
N GLN A 210 5.02 -18.74 22.98
CA GLN A 210 5.81 -19.76 22.30
C GLN A 210 5.00 -20.40 21.18
N GLY A 211 5.71 -21.03 20.25
CA GLY A 211 5.12 -21.82 19.17
C GLY A 211 6.17 -22.20 18.14
N GLN A 212 5.82 -23.11 17.23
CA GLN A 212 6.70 -23.52 16.15
C GLN A 212 6.63 -22.50 15.01
N VAL A 213 7.73 -21.81 14.74
CA VAL A 213 7.82 -20.82 13.68
C VAL A 213 8.13 -21.49 12.34
N SER A 214 7.36 -21.14 11.31
CA SER A 214 7.55 -21.58 9.93
C SER A 214 7.55 -20.37 8.99
N ILE A 215 8.49 -20.36 8.02
CA ILE A 215 8.54 -19.35 6.96
C ILE A 215 8.03 -19.97 5.67
N ILE A 216 6.99 -19.38 5.09
CA ILE A 216 6.36 -19.84 3.85
C ILE A 216 6.74 -18.85 2.74
N ARG A 217 7.41 -19.33 1.69
CA ARG A 217 7.86 -18.54 0.54
C ARG A 217 7.03 -18.86 -0.70
N GLY A 218 6.77 -17.87 -1.54
CA GLY A 218 6.05 -18.05 -2.80
C GLY A 218 5.19 -16.85 -3.18
N ALA A 219 4.84 -16.73 -4.46
CA ALA A 219 4.17 -15.56 -5.02
C ALA A 219 2.83 -15.31 -4.34
N ASN A 220 2.67 -14.09 -3.81
CA ASN A 220 1.46 -13.54 -3.20
C ASN A 220 1.17 -14.09 -1.79
N ALA A 221 2.21 -14.19 -0.98
CA ALA A 221 2.08 -14.39 0.44
C ALA A 221 1.37 -13.14 1.06
N PHE A 222 0.08 -13.29 1.40
CA PHE A 222 -0.90 -12.33 1.97
C PHE A 222 -0.52 -10.84 2.06
#